data_AF-A0AAU0KM18-F1
#
_entry.id   AF-A0AAU0KM18-F1
#
_cell.length_a   1.000
_cell.length_b   1.000
_cell.length_c   1.000
_cell.angle_alpha   90.00
_cell.angle_beta   90.00
_cell.angle_gamma   90.00
#
_symmetry.space_group_name_H-M   'P 1'
#
loop_
_entity.id
_entity.type
_entity.pdbx_description
1 polymer ?
#
loop_
_entity_poly.entity_id
_entity_poly.type
_entity_poly.pdbx_seq_one_letter_code
_entity_poly.pdbx_strand_id
1 'polypeptide(L)'
;MRSRYAAYTLGREGYLLETWHPSTRPASRDVVSELHNKWLGLEVKHHEQRGPSNALVEFVARYKIGGRAHRLHEISRFVHETGRWFYVGGDIIHDPTARG
;
A
#
# COMPACT_ATOMS: atom_id res chain seq x y z
N MET A 1 4.41 -4.99 -3.67
CA MET A 1 4.16 -3.55 -3.37
C MET A 1 4.12 -2.64 -4.60
N ARG A 2 5.18 -2.51 -5.42
CA ARG A 2 5.21 -1.58 -6.57
C ARG A 2 4.04 -1.74 -7.56
N SER A 3 3.62 -2.98 -7.84
CA SER A 3 2.46 -3.25 -8.69
C SER A 3 1.14 -2.73 -8.10
N ARG A 4 0.93 -2.89 -6.80
CA ARG A 4 -0.24 -2.34 -6.09
C ARG A 4 -0.24 -0.81 -6.16
N TYR A 5 0.90 -0.16 -5.94
CA TYR A 5 1.01 1.30 -6.12
C TYR A 5 0.64 1.73 -7.55
N ALA A 6 1.12 1.03 -8.58
CA ALA A 6 0.74 1.32 -9.96
C ALA A 6 -0.77 1.12 -10.19
N ALA A 7 -1.39 0.10 -9.57
CA ALA A 7 -2.83 -0.10 -9.63
C ALA A 7 -3.61 1.06 -8.99
N TYR A 8 -3.14 1.60 -7.85
CA TYR A 8 -3.69 2.83 -7.28
C TYR A 8 -3.58 4.02 -8.25
N THR A 9 -2.41 4.22 -8.87
CA THR A 9 -2.21 5.34 -9.81
C THR A 9 -3.05 5.23 -11.09
N LEU A 10 -3.43 4.00 -11.47
CA LEU A 10 -4.18 3.70 -12.69
C LEU A 10 -5.66 3.44 -12.44
N GLY A 11 -6.16 3.57 -11.20
CA GLY A 11 -7.55 3.27 -10.88
C GLY A 11 -7.95 1.79 -11.04
N ARG A 12 -6.99 0.85 -10.94
CA ARG A 12 -7.24 -0.59 -11.15
C ARG A 12 -7.73 -1.29 -9.89
N GLU A 13 -8.97 -0.99 -9.51
CA GLU A 13 -9.61 -1.55 -8.31
C GLU A 13 -9.57 -3.09 -8.26
N GLY A 14 -9.93 -3.76 -9.36
CA GLY A 14 -9.94 -5.23 -9.43
C GLY A 14 -8.60 -5.85 -9.06
N TYR A 15 -7.49 -5.28 -9.55
CA TYR A 15 -6.14 -5.76 -9.19
C TYR A 15 -5.83 -5.56 -7.70
N LEU A 16 -6.27 -4.45 -7.11
CA LEU A 16 -6.08 -4.20 -5.68
C LEU A 16 -6.85 -5.22 -4.84
N LEU A 17 -8.09 -5.54 -5.21
CA LEU A 17 -8.93 -6.53 -4.52
C LEU A 17 -8.45 -7.97 -4.74
N GLU A 18 -7.92 -8.29 -5.91
CA GLU A 18 -7.38 -9.62 -6.25
C GLU A 18 -6.02 -9.90 -5.60
N THR A 19 -5.27 -8.86 -5.24
CA THR A 19 -3.96 -8.97 -4.59
C THR A 19 -4.00 -8.56 -3.11
N TRP A 20 -5.20 -8.38 -2.54
CA TRP A 20 -5.43 -8.25 -1.11
C TRP A 20 -5.82 -9.62 -0.56
N HIS A 21 -5.25 -9.99 0.57
CA HIS A 21 -5.59 -11.25 1.22
C HIS A 21 -7.07 -11.24 1.64
N PRO A 22 -7.86 -12.30 1.35
CA PRO A 22 -9.30 -12.30 1.62
C PRO A 22 -9.68 -12.06 3.08
N SER A 23 -8.82 -12.45 4.05
CA SER A 23 -9.11 -12.27 5.48
C SER A 23 -9.07 -10.82 5.97
N THR A 24 -8.42 -9.92 5.23
CA THR A 24 -8.26 -8.50 5.61
C THR A 24 -8.71 -7.54 4.52
N ARG A 25 -9.25 -8.05 3.42
CA ARG A 25 -9.68 -7.24 2.28
C ARG A 25 -10.90 -6.39 2.67
N PRO A 26 -10.81 -5.05 2.52
CA PRO A 26 -11.94 -4.17 2.82
C PRO A 26 -13.05 -4.33 1.77
N ALA A 27 -14.19 -3.71 2.03
CA ALA A 27 -15.23 -3.60 1.01
C ALA A 27 -14.70 -2.78 -0.18
N SER A 28 -15.13 -3.12 -1.39
CA SER A 28 -14.70 -2.45 -2.64
C SER A 28 -14.78 -0.92 -2.55
N ARG A 29 -15.85 -0.41 -1.95
CA ARG A 29 -16.11 1.04 -1.78
C ARG A 29 -14.99 1.77 -1.04
N ASP A 30 -14.32 1.13 -0.08
CA ASP A 30 -13.26 1.76 0.71
C ASP A 30 -12.02 1.98 -0.15
N VAL A 31 -11.68 1.00 -1.01
CA VAL A 31 -10.57 1.09 -1.96
C VAL A 31 -10.82 2.19 -2.99
N VAL A 32 -12.05 2.31 -3.49
CA VAL A 32 -12.46 3.36 -4.45
C VAL A 32 -12.20 4.76 -3.91
N SER A 33 -12.39 4.98 -2.59
CA SER A 33 -12.14 6.30 -2.00
C SER A 33 -10.67 6.74 -2.14
N GLU A 34 -9.72 5.81 -2.01
CA GLU A 34 -8.27 6.08 -2.10
C GLU A 34 -7.77 6.19 -3.55
N LEU A 35 -8.47 5.57 -4.51
CA LEU A 35 -8.14 5.63 -5.94
C LEU A 35 -8.23 7.05 -6.51
N HIS A 36 -9.04 7.92 -5.92
CA HIS A 36 -9.19 9.31 -6.38
C HIS A 36 -8.01 10.22 -5.99
N ASN A 37 -7.09 9.74 -5.17
CA ASN A 37 -5.91 10.52 -4.79
C ASN A 37 -4.96 10.71 -5.97
N LYS A 38 -4.45 11.93 -6.14
CA LYS A 38 -3.38 12.18 -7.13
C LYS A 38 -2.04 11.72 -6.57
N TRP A 39 -1.63 10.50 -6.91
CA TRP A 39 -0.34 9.94 -6.52
C TRP A 39 0.83 10.64 -7.23
N LEU A 40 1.89 10.95 -6.49
CA LEU A 40 3.04 11.73 -6.93
C LEU A 40 4.33 10.91 -7.02
N GLY A 41 4.43 9.83 -6.25
CA GLY A 41 5.61 8.97 -6.26
C GLY A 41 5.60 7.94 -5.14
N LEU A 42 6.38 6.88 -5.35
CA LEU A 42 6.65 5.81 -4.40
C LEU A 42 8.16 5.67 -4.20
N GLU A 43 8.58 5.59 -2.94
CA GLU A 43 9.92 5.21 -2.55
C GLU A 43 9.84 3.95 -1.68
N VAL A 44 10.52 2.87 -2.09
CA VAL A 44 10.66 1.68 -1.24
C VAL A 44 11.91 1.85 -0.39
N LYS A 45 11.75 1.88 0.93
CA LYS A 45 12.84 2.07 1.90
C LYS A 45 13.50 0.75 2.26
N HIS A 46 12.70 -0.27 2.49
CA HIS A 46 13.18 -1.58 2.93
C HIS A 46 12.32 -2.71 2.39
N HIS A 47 12.94 -3.87 2.20
CA HIS A 47 12.29 -5.12 1.85
C HIS A 47 12.98 -6.24 2.64
N GLU A 48 12.16 -7.06 3.31
CA GLU A 48 12.62 -8.16 4.13
C GLU A 48 11.78 -9.41 3.84
N GLN A 49 12.42 -10.52 3.47
CA GLN A 49 11.76 -11.81 3.38
C GLN A 49 11.80 -12.49 4.75
N ARG A 50 10.64 -12.77 5.36
CA ARG A 50 10.49 -13.45 6.65
C ARG A 50 10.05 -14.90 6.46
N GLY A 51 11.01 -15.76 6.17
CA GLY A 51 10.76 -17.17 5.86
C GLY A 51 10.26 -17.39 4.43
N PRO A 52 9.76 -18.59 4.08
CA PRO A 52 9.50 -18.96 2.68
C PRO A 52 8.28 -18.24 2.07
N SER A 53 7.34 -17.79 2.89
CA SER A 53 6.04 -17.30 2.44
C SER A 53 5.61 -15.97 3.02
N ASN A 54 6.45 -15.26 3.80
CA ASN A 54 6.10 -13.94 4.33
C ASN A 54 7.15 -12.90 3.96
N ALA A 55 6.72 -11.67 3.76
CA ALA A 55 7.62 -10.56 3.52
C ALA A 55 7.09 -9.26 4.12
N LEU A 56 8.01 -8.36 4.46
CA LEU A 56 7.75 -6.98 4.81
C LEU A 56 8.26 -6.05 3.72
N VAL A 57 7.54 -4.96 3.49
CA VAL A 57 7.97 -3.86 2.64
C VAL A 57 7.70 -2.54 3.34
N GLU A 58 8.75 -1.80 3.64
CA GLU A 58 8.65 -0.42 4.11
C GLU A 58 8.71 0.52 2.92
N PHE A 59 7.78 1.47 2.85
CA PHE A 59 7.75 2.45 1.77
C PHE A 59 7.20 3.80 2.22
N VAL A 60 7.49 4.79 1.38
CA VAL A 60 6.91 6.12 1.44
C VAL A 60 6.19 6.40 0.13
N ALA A 61 4.88 6.63 0.17
CA ALA A 61 4.10 7.12 -0.96
C ALA A 61 3.69 8.58 -0.74
N ARG A 62 3.73 9.37 -1.82
CA ARG A 62 3.31 10.78 -1.81
C ARG A 62 2.08 10.95 -2.69
N TYR A 63 1.10 11.71 -2.22
CA TYR A 63 -0.14 11.97 -2.96
C TYR A 63 -0.68 13.38 -2.65
N LYS A 64 -1.65 13.86 -3.43
CA LYS A 64 -2.36 15.12 -3.17
C LYS A 64 -3.84 14.91 -2.85
N ILE A 65 -4.32 15.63 -1.84
CA ILE A 65 -5.75 15.80 -1.53
C ILE A 65 -6.02 17.31 -1.46
N GLY A 66 -7.02 17.80 -2.19
CA GLY A 66 -7.39 19.23 -2.18
C GLY A 66 -6.22 20.18 -2.49
N GLY A 67 -5.28 19.75 -3.35
CA GLY A 67 -4.08 20.51 -3.70
C GLY A 67 -2.90 20.41 -2.71
N ARG A 68 -3.11 19.87 -1.50
CA ARG A 68 -2.05 19.69 -0.49
C ARG A 68 -1.35 18.35 -0.67
N ALA A 69 -0.02 18.35 -0.51
CA ALA A 69 0.77 17.13 -0.58
C ALA A 69 0.79 16.41 0.77
N HIS A 70 0.57 15.11 0.75
CA HIS A 70 0.59 14.22 1.90
C HIS A 70 1.62 13.10 1.69
N ARG A 71 2.11 12.55 2.81
CA ARG A 71 3.05 11.44 2.86
C ARG A 71 2.40 10.29 3.62
N LEU A 72 2.38 9.12 3.01
CA LEU A 72 2.08 7.83 3.64
C LEU A 72 3.40 7.10 3.84
N HIS A 73 3.78 6.84 5.09
CA HIS A 73 4.91 5.97 5.42
C HIS A 73 4.33 4.74 6.09
N GLU A 74 4.56 3.56 5.51
CA GLU A 74 3.97 2.31 5.96
C GLU A 74 4.98 1.18 5.92
N ILE A 75 4.87 0.25 6.87
CA ILE A 75 5.48 -1.09 6.81
C ILE A 75 4.37 -2.10 6.51
N SER A 76 4.32 -2.58 5.28
CA SER A 76 3.33 -3.55 4.82
C SER A 76 3.78 -4.99 5.00
N ARG A 77 2.84 -5.86 5.35
CA ARG A 77 2.95 -7.32 5.41
C ARG A 77 2.36 -7.97 4.17
N PHE A 78 3.10 -8.94 3.63
CA PHE A 78 2.69 -9.77 2.50
C PHE A 78 2.83 -11.24 2.85
N VAL A 79 1.92 -12.06 2.31
CA VAL A 79 1.97 -13.52 2.34
C VAL A 79 1.97 -14.09 0.92
N HIS A 80 2.74 -15.15 0.68
CA HIS A 80 2.81 -15.87 -0.59
C HIS A 80 2.05 -17.19 -0.48
N GLU A 81 0.93 -17.29 -1.18
CA GLU A 81 0.05 -18.45 -1.18
C GLU A 81 -0.37 -18.77 -2.61
N THR A 82 -0.48 -20.06 -2.95
CA THR A 82 -0.95 -20.50 -4.28
C THR A 82 -0.17 -19.87 -5.45
N GLY A 83 1.12 -19.57 -5.25
CA GLY A 83 1.99 -18.96 -6.28
C GLY A 83 1.80 -17.45 -6.46
N ARG A 84 1.14 -16.76 -5.53
CA ARG A 84 0.90 -15.31 -5.59
C ARG A 84 1.14 -14.63 -4.25
N TRP A 85 1.63 -13.40 -4.31
CA TRP A 85 1.73 -12.51 -3.15
C TRP A 85 0.45 -11.74 -2.89
N PHE A 86 -0.01 -11.76 -1.65
CA PHE A 86 -1.17 -11.00 -1.16
C PHE A 86 -0.74 -9.99 -0.12
N TYR A 87 -1.27 -8.77 -0.22
CA TYR A 87 -1.18 -7.77 0.84
C TYR A 87 -2.10 -8.16 2.00
N VAL A 88 -1.56 -8.22 3.21
CA VAL A 88 -2.34 -8.58 4.41
C VAL A 88 -2.74 -7.32 5.18
N GLY A 89 -1.86 -6.33 5.26
CA GLY A 89 -2.07 -5.12 6.04
C GLY A 89 -0.73 -4.44 6.31
N GLY A 90 -0.73 -3.30 6.98
CA GLY A 90 0.50 -2.63 7.34
C GLY A 90 0.32 -1.65 8.49
N ASP A 91 1.44 -1.22 9.05
CA ASP A 91 1.46 -0.25 10.14
C ASP A 91 1.88 1.11 9.59
N ILE A 92 1.09 2.14 9.87
CA ILE A 92 1.40 3.51 9.48
C ILE A 92 2.43 4.07 10.45
N ILE A 93 3.56 4.51 9.90
CA ILE A 93 4.61 5.18 10.63
C ILE A 93 4.31 6.67 10.62
N HIS A 94 3.87 7.19 11.75
CA HIS A 94 3.73 8.63 11.96
C HIS A 94 5.09 9.20 12.34
N ASP A 95 5.53 10.24 11.62
CA ASP A 95 6.73 10.98 11.98
C ASP A 95 6.40 11.92 13.16
N PRO A 96 6.97 11.71 14.36
CA PRO A 96 6.67 12.55 15.53
C PRO A 96 7.23 13.97 15.40
N THR A 97 8.06 14.25 14.40
CA THR A 97 8.75 15.54 14.24
C THR A 97 8.01 16.55 13.35
N ALA A 98 6.86 16.19 12.78
CA ALA A 98 6.01 17.12 12.03
C ALA A 98 5.20 18.05 12.97
N ARG A 99 5.89 18.83 13.82
CA ARG A 99 5.31 20.08 14.38
C ARG A 99 5.77 21.22 13.48
N GLY A 100 4.82 21.75 12.71
CA GLY A 100 4.93 23.10 12.15
C GLY A 100 4.74 24.16 13.22
#